data_AF-A0A930E188-F1
#
_entry.id   AF-A0A930E188-F1
#
_cell.length_a   1.000
_cell.length_b   1.000
_cell.length_c   1.000
_cell.angle_alpha   90.00
_cell.angle_beta   90.00
_cell.angle_gamma   90.00
#
_symmetry.space_group_name_H-M   'P 1'
#
loop_
_entity.id
_entity.type
_entity.pdbx_description
1 polymer ?
#
loop_
_entity_poly.entity_id
_entity_poly.type
_entity_poly.pdbx_seq_one_letter_code
_entity_poly.pdbx_strand_id
1 'polypeptide(L)'
;MEILKKKFINFIVLLLGVVLALTPFIIAPVCPAMANGMRMSCYYSGLFATYVGIGIVITSLISIFVNNKIVNIVLSVINIIAGVCVHLIPNKIIKISVGMGKDGAPRFMGYCMKDTMECIKHHTFTIVSILG
;
A
#
# COMPACT_ATOMS: atom_id res chain seq x y z
N MET A 1 26.49 0.71 -21.48
CA MET A 1 26.14 1.29 -20.17
C MET A 1 25.31 2.59 -20.27
N GLU A 2 24.67 2.90 -21.41
CA GLU A 2 23.89 4.14 -21.60
C GLU A 2 22.37 3.95 -21.40
N ILE A 3 21.86 2.75 -21.69
CA ILE A 3 20.45 2.38 -21.47
C ILE A 3 20.11 2.38 -19.98
N LEU A 4 21.05 1.95 -19.13
CA LEU A 4 20.91 1.97 -17.68
C LEU A 4 20.80 3.40 -17.15
N LYS A 5 21.56 4.36 -17.69
CA LYS A 5 21.47 5.79 -17.29
C LYS A 5 20.13 6.42 -17.69
N LYS A 6 19.63 6.13 -18.90
CA LYS A 6 18.33 6.67 -19.37
C LYS A 6 17.12 6.07 -18.63
N LYS A 7 17.20 4.83 -18.17
CA LYS A 7 16.09 4.12 -17.49
C LYS A 7 16.34 3.88 -16.00
N PHE A 8 17.37 4.52 -15.43
CA PHE A 8 17.75 4.37 -14.02
C PHE A 8 16.60 4.73 -13.08
N ILE A 9 15.86 5.79 -13.39
CA ILE A 9 14.71 6.24 -12.61
C ILE A 9 13.61 5.15 -12.59
N ASN A 10 13.26 4.57 -13.75
CA ASN A 10 12.28 3.48 -13.80
C ASN A 10 12.74 2.24 -13.02
N PHE A 11 14.05 1.97 -13.02
CA PHE A 11 14.62 0.87 -12.24
C PHE A 11 14.51 1.12 -10.73
N ILE A 12 14.76 2.36 -10.28
CA ILE A 12 14.54 2.76 -8.88
C ILE A 12 13.07 2.62 -8.51
N VAL A 13 12.14 3.13 -9.34
CA VAL A 13 10.70 3.04 -9.07
C VAL A 13 10.24 1.58 -9.01
N LEU A 14 10.78 0.72 -9.87
CA LEU A 14 10.53 -0.72 -9.83
C LEU A 14 11.00 -1.33 -8.51
N LEU A 15 12.22 -1.02 -8.07
CA LEU A 15 12.76 -1.51 -6.80
C LEU A 15 11.93 -1.02 -5.60
N LEU A 16 11.54 0.26 -5.60
CA LEU A 16 10.66 0.84 -4.58
C LEU A 16 9.27 0.17 -4.59
N GLY A 17 8.71 -0.14 -5.76
CA GLY A 17 7.45 -0.87 -5.88
C GLY A 17 7.53 -2.29 -5.29
N VAL A 18 8.65 -2.99 -5.50
CA VAL A 18 8.90 -4.31 -4.89
C VAL A 18 8.99 -4.21 -3.37
N VAL A 19 9.76 -3.23 -2.86
CA VAL A 19 9.86 -2.99 -1.41
C VAL A 19 8.48 -2.68 -0.81
N LEU A 20 7.68 -1.84 -1.48
CA LEU A 20 6.33 -1.50 -1.04
C LEU A 20 5.42 -2.74 -1.00
N ALA A 21 5.50 -3.62 -1.99
CA ALA A 21 4.68 -4.84 -2.05
C ALA A 21 5.03 -5.84 -0.94
N LEU A 22 6.31 -5.89 -0.55
CA LEU A 22 6.85 -6.77 0.49
C LEU A 22 6.69 -6.20 1.91
N THR A 23 6.46 -4.89 2.04
CA THR A 23 6.34 -4.19 3.32
C THR A 23 5.31 -4.86 4.25
N PRO A 24 4.09 -5.22 3.79
CA PRO A 24 3.07 -5.86 4.63
C PRO A 24 3.40 -7.27 5.14
N PHE A 25 4.47 -7.88 4.62
CA PHE A 25 4.89 -9.25 4.95
C PHE A 25 6.18 -9.32 5.75
N ILE A 26 7.13 -8.39 5.50
CA ILE A 26 8.48 -8.46 6.07
C ILE A 26 8.74 -7.34 7.07
N ILE A 27 8.47 -6.09 6.67
CA ILE A 27 8.87 -4.90 7.44
C ILE A 27 7.80 -4.55 8.48
N ALA A 28 6.55 -4.77 8.09
CA ALA A 28 5.41 -4.13 8.68
C ALA A 28 4.21 -5.10 8.60
N PRO A 29 4.26 -6.20 9.39
CA PRO A 29 3.33 -7.31 9.23
C PRO A 29 1.89 -6.92 9.57
N VAL A 30 0.96 -7.35 8.72
CA VAL A 30 -0.49 -7.18 8.96
C VAL A 30 -1.03 -8.12 10.03
N CYS A 31 -2.17 -7.74 10.63
CA CYS A 31 -2.87 -8.60 11.58
C CYS A 31 -3.25 -9.96 10.97
N PRO A 32 -3.03 -11.07 11.72
CA PRO A 32 -3.49 -12.39 11.32
C PRO A 32 -5.03 -12.48 11.35
N ALA A 33 -5.57 -13.53 10.73
CA ALA A 33 -7.00 -13.83 10.80
C ALA A 33 -7.43 -14.04 12.26
N MET A 34 -8.59 -13.52 12.64
CA MET A 34 -9.17 -13.77 13.96
C MET A 34 -9.59 -15.24 14.08
N ALA A 35 -9.68 -15.74 15.32
CA ALA A 35 -10.13 -17.10 15.62
C ALA A 35 -11.54 -17.44 15.07
N ASN A 36 -12.36 -16.43 14.79
CA ASN A 36 -13.69 -16.56 14.19
C ASN A 36 -13.69 -16.45 12.65
N GLY A 37 -12.52 -16.54 12.00
CA GLY A 37 -12.35 -16.49 10.54
C GLY A 37 -12.45 -15.08 9.92
N MET A 38 -12.78 -14.05 10.70
CA MET A 38 -12.89 -12.68 10.20
C MET A 38 -11.52 -11.98 10.09
N ARG A 39 -11.38 -11.06 9.13
CA ARG A 39 -10.17 -10.25 8.92
C ARG A 39 -10.34 -8.84 9.49
N MET A 40 -9.27 -8.29 10.06
CA MET A 40 -9.23 -6.91 10.57
C MET A 40 -9.06 -5.90 9.44
N SER A 41 -9.39 -4.63 9.69
CA SER A 41 -9.20 -3.60 8.67
C SER A 41 -7.73 -3.40 8.27
N CYS A 42 -6.78 -3.59 9.20
CA CYS A 42 -5.34 -3.58 8.95
C CYS A 42 -4.92 -4.61 7.89
N TYR A 43 -5.57 -5.78 7.87
CA TYR A 43 -5.33 -6.79 6.84
C TYR A 43 -5.59 -6.22 5.44
N TYR A 44 -6.70 -5.51 5.26
CA TYR A 44 -7.05 -4.89 3.97
C TYR A 44 -6.14 -3.72 3.62
N SER A 45 -5.60 -3.00 4.60
CA SER A 45 -4.62 -1.94 4.36
C SER A 45 -3.29 -2.46 3.85
N GLY A 46 -2.78 -3.56 4.43
CA GLY A 46 -1.59 -4.20 3.88
C GLY A 46 -1.87 -4.83 2.52
N LEU A 47 -3.03 -5.48 2.34
CA LEU A 47 -3.43 -5.99 1.03
C LEU A 47 -3.47 -4.88 -0.04
N PHE A 48 -4.00 -3.70 0.32
CA PHE A 48 -4.01 -2.53 -0.54
C PHE A 48 -2.60 -2.06 -0.91
N ALA A 49 -1.71 -1.92 0.09
CA ALA A 49 -0.31 -1.56 -0.16
C ALA A 49 0.40 -2.60 -1.04
N THR A 50 0.14 -3.90 -0.84
CA THR A 50 0.65 -4.98 -1.70
C THR A 50 0.16 -4.82 -3.13
N TYR A 51 -1.15 -4.68 -3.34
CA TYR A 51 -1.71 -4.54 -4.69
C TYR A 51 -1.22 -3.30 -5.42
N VAL A 52 -1.11 -2.16 -4.73
CA VAL A 52 -0.58 -0.95 -5.33
C VAL A 52 0.92 -1.11 -5.63
N GLY A 53 1.70 -1.71 -4.72
CA GLY A 53 3.11 -2.02 -4.97
C GLY A 53 3.31 -2.90 -6.20
N ILE A 54 2.52 -3.97 -6.34
CA ILE A 54 2.53 -4.84 -7.53
C ILE A 54 2.14 -4.03 -8.78
N GLY A 55 1.12 -3.17 -8.68
CA GLY A 55 0.73 -2.28 -9.77
C GLY A 55 1.88 -1.39 -10.24
N ILE A 56 2.60 -0.76 -9.31
CA ILE A 56 3.78 0.07 -9.60
C ILE A 56 4.90 -0.75 -10.27
N VAL A 57 5.11 -2.00 -9.86
CA VAL A 57 6.10 -2.89 -10.49
C VAL A 57 5.71 -3.18 -11.94
N ILE A 58 4.45 -3.54 -12.19
CA ILE A 58 3.94 -3.85 -13.54
C ILE A 58 4.02 -2.62 -14.46
N THR A 59 3.55 -1.45 -14.01
CA THR A 59 3.63 -0.21 -14.80
C THR A 59 5.08 0.19 -15.05
N SER A 60 5.98 0.00 -14.08
CA SER A 60 7.40 0.30 -14.26
C SER A 60 8.06 -0.64 -15.27
N LEU A 61 7.71 -1.93 -15.26
CA LEU A 61 8.13 -2.88 -16.30
C LEU A 61 7.64 -2.44 -17.68
N ILE A 62 6.36 -2.12 -17.82
CA ILE A 62 5.78 -1.66 -19.10
C ILE A 62 6.50 -0.40 -19.59
N SER A 63 6.75 0.58 -18.71
CA SER A 63 7.48 1.82 -19.03
C SER A 63 8.94 1.56 -19.47
N ILE A 64 9.55 0.44 -19.04
CA ILE A 64 10.87 0.02 -19.52
C ILE A 64 10.79 -0.56 -20.94
N PHE A 65 9.72 -1.26 -21.33
CA PHE A 65 9.60 -1.82 -22.68
C PHE A 65 9.00 -0.84 -23.70
N VAL A 66 8.18 0.10 -23.26
CA VAL A 66 7.53 1.09 -24.12
C VAL A 66 8.48 2.27 -24.41
N ASN A 67 8.73 2.54 -25.69
CA ASN A 67 9.56 3.67 -26.15
C ASN A 67 8.75 4.96 -26.43
N ASN A 68 7.45 4.99 -26.12
CA ASN A 68 6.62 6.17 -26.29
C ASN A 68 6.76 7.11 -25.08
N LYS A 69 7.29 8.32 -25.33
CA LYS A 69 7.53 9.35 -24.30
C LYS A 69 6.25 9.77 -23.57
N ILE A 70 5.12 9.90 -24.26
CA ILE A 70 3.85 10.33 -23.67
C ILE A 70 3.34 9.27 -22.69
N VAL A 71 3.37 8.01 -23.12
CA VAL A 71 2.93 6.87 -22.30
C VAL A 71 3.77 6.78 -21.02
N ASN A 72 5.09 6.90 -21.13
CA ASN A 72 5.97 6.83 -19.96
C ASN A 72 5.73 7.97 -18.96
N ILE A 73 5.40 9.17 -19.43
CA ILE A 73 5.01 10.30 -18.56
C ILE A 73 3.70 9.97 -17.82
N VAL A 74 2.67 9.51 -18.54
CA VAL A 74 1.37 9.15 -17.94
C VAL A 74 1.53 8.05 -16.89
N LEU A 75 2.28 6.98 -17.19
CA LEU A 75 2.53 5.90 -16.24
C LEU A 75 3.30 6.39 -14.99
N SER A 76 4.24 7.32 -15.17
CA SER A 76 4.97 7.90 -14.04
C SER A 76 4.05 8.72 -13.13
N VAL A 77 3.15 9.52 -13.70
CA VAL A 77 2.14 10.28 -12.94
C VAL A 77 1.22 9.34 -12.17
N ILE A 78 0.75 8.26 -12.80
CA ILE A 78 -0.09 7.25 -12.14
C ILE A 78 0.66 6.61 -10.97
N ASN A 79 1.94 6.26 -11.13
CA ASN A 79 2.75 5.68 -10.06
C ASN A 79 2.94 6.64 -8.87
N ILE A 80 3.12 7.93 -9.13
CA ILE A 80 3.21 8.95 -8.07
C ILE A 80 1.90 9.03 -7.31
N ILE A 81 0.76 9.13 -8.01
CA ILE A 81 -0.57 9.18 -7.39
C ILE A 81 -0.81 7.91 -6.56
N ALA A 82 -0.48 6.74 -7.12
CA ALA A 82 -0.63 5.46 -6.46
C ALA A 82 0.21 5.37 -5.18
N GLY A 83 1.48 5.79 -5.23
CA GLY A 83 2.35 5.85 -4.05
C GLY A 83 1.83 6.80 -2.96
N VAL A 84 1.33 7.97 -3.35
CA VAL A 84 0.72 8.94 -2.44
C VAL A 84 -0.55 8.36 -1.79
N CYS A 85 -1.40 7.66 -2.55
CA CYS A 85 -2.60 7.00 -2.04
C CYS A 85 -2.29 5.93 -0.98
N VAL A 86 -1.22 5.15 -1.16
CA VAL A 86 -0.78 4.15 -0.16
C VAL A 86 -0.36 4.77 1.16
N HIS A 87 0.04 6.04 1.15
CA HIS A 87 0.29 6.78 2.38
C HIS A 87 -0.99 7.43 2.93
N LEU A 88 -1.78 8.12 2.10
CA LEU A 88 -2.94 8.89 2.55
C LEU A 88 -4.10 8.04 3.10
N ILE A 89 -4.36 6.89 2.48
CA ILE A 89 -5.53 6.05 2.82
C ILE A 89 -5.35 5.37 4.18
N PRO A 90 -4.22 4.67 4.46
CA PRO A 90 -4.03 4.05 5.76
C PRO A 90 -3.83 5.08 6.89
N ASN A 91 -3.38 6.31 6.58
CA ASN A 91 -3.31 7.42 7.52
C ASN A 91 -4.67 8.09 7.82
N LYS A 92 -5.79 7.60 7.26
CA LYS A 92 -7.15 8.18 7.42
C LYS A 92 -7.31 9.64 6.92
N ILE A 93 -6.35 10.18 6.17
CA ILE A 93 -6.53 11.48 5.49
C ILE A 93 -7.64 11.32 4.44
N ILE A 94 -7.68 10.17 3.77
CA ILE A 94 -8.78 9.74 2.91
C ILE A 94 -9.48 8.55 3.57
N LYS A 95 -10.74 8.75 3.98
CA LYS A 95 -11.53 7.72 4.67
C LYS A 95 -12.17 6.77 3.65
N ILE A 96 -11.54 5.61 3.44
CA ILE A 96 -12.11 4.52 2.62
C ILE A 96 -12.69 3.45 3.55
N SER A 97 -14.00 3.21 3.45
CA SER A 97 -14.66 2.14 4.19
C SER A 97 -14.46 0.80 3.49
N VAL A 98 -14.10 -0.23 4.27
CA VAL A 98 -13.86 -1.60 3.80
C VAL A 98 -15.02 -2.53 4.16
N GLY A 99 -16.07 -1.98 4.79
CA GLY A 99 -17.27 -2.70 5.17
C GLY A 99 -17.93 -2.08 6.40
N MET A 100 -19.06 -2.66 6.79
CA MET A 100 -19.80 -2.25 8.00
C MET A 100 -19.47 -3.23 9.14
N GLY A 101 -19.16 -2.69 10.32
CA GLY A 101 -19.01 -3.48 11.53
C GLY A 101 -20.36 -4.05 11.99
N LYS A 102 -20.32 -5.04 12.90
CA LYS A 102 -21.54 -5.60 13.52
C LYS A 102 -22.36 -4.54 14.27
N ASP A 103 -21.72 -3.44 14.65
CA ASP A 103 -22.31 -2.32 15.40
C ASP A 103 -22.91 -1.24 14.47
N GLY A 104 -22.98 -1.50 13.15
CA GLY A 104 -23.45 -0.53 12.15
C GLY A 104 -22.42 0.56 11.78
N ALA A 105 -21.31 0.68 12.52
CA ALA A 105 -20.26 1.64 12.23
C ALA A 105 -19.39 1.22 11.01
N PRO A 106 -19.05 2.15 10.09
CA PRO A 106 -18.16 1.84 8.97
C PRO A 106 -16.74 1.55 9.46
N ARG A 107 -16.16 0.46 8.96
CA ARG A 107 -14.75 0.10 9.21
C ARG A 107 -13.88 0.73 8.15
N PHE A 108 -12.95 1.58 8.57
CA PHE A 108 -11.99 2.24 7.67
C PHE A 108 -10.69 1.45 7.59
N MET A 109 -9.96 1.60 6.49
CA MET A 109 -8.57 1.17 6.38
C MET A 109 -7.70 1.81 7.49
N GLY A 110 -6.66 1.09 7.94
CA GLY A 110 -5.69 1.56 8.94
C GLY A 110 -6.11 1.34 10.39
N TYR A 111 -7.22 0.66 10.67
CA TYR A 111 -7.71 0.45 12.03
C TYR A 111 -7.20 -0.87 12.64
N CYS A 112 -6.25 -0.77 13.56
CA CYS A 112 -5.96 -1.86 14.50
C CYS A 112 -6.85 -1.72 15.75
N MET A 113 -7.51 -2.81 16.16
CA MET A 113 -8.54 -2.79 17.22
C MET A 113 -8.01 -3.09 18.62
N LYS A 114 -6.80 -3.67 18.77
CA LYS A 114 -6.21 -3.93 20.09
C LYS A 114 -4.73 -3.58 20.08
N ASP A 115 -4.30 -2.95 21.17
CA ASP A 115 -2.93 -2.47 21.40
C ASP A 115 -1.87 -3.59 21.44
N THR A 116 -2.28 -4.85 21.61
CA THR A 116 -1.38 -6.01 21.67
C THR A 116 -0.99 -6.61 20.31
N MET A 117 -1.45 -6.02 19.20
CA MET A 117 -1.25 -6.56 17.85
C MET A 117 0.09 -6.14 17.23
N GLU A 118 0.69 -7.04 16.43
CA GLU A 118 1.96 -6.82 15.71
C GLU A 118 1.96 -5.54 14.87
N CYS A 119 0.83 -5.17 14.26
CA CYS A 119 0.68 -3.92 13.50
C CYS A 119 0.96 -2.67 14.35
N ILE A 120 0.62 -2.69 15.65
CA ILE A 120 0.85 -1.56 16.56
C ILE A 120 2.29 -1.54 17.04
N LYS A 121 2.88 -2.71 17.33
CA LYS A 121 4.30 -2.82 17.72
C LYS A 121 5.24 -2.25 16.65
N HIS A 122 4.92 -2.48 15.38
CA HIS A 122 5.70 -1.99 14.24
C HIS A 122 5.21 -0.64 13.69
N HIS A 123 4.32 0.07 14.40
CA HIS A 123 3.71 1.33 13.96
C HIS A 123 3.20 1.30 12.51
N THR A 124 2.80 0.12 12.06
CA THR A 124 2.50 -0.15 10.67
C THR A 124 1.06 0.22 10.38
N PHE A 125 0.84 1.14 9.44
CA PHE A 125 -0.46 1.77 9.20
C PHE A 125 -0.91 2.49 10.47
N THR A 126 -0.44 3.73 10.59
CA THR A 126 -0.61 4.66 11.71
C THR A 126 -2.00 4.63 12.35
N ILE A 127 -2.08 3.81 13.40
CA ILE A 127 -2.66 4.02 14.72
C ILE A 127 -3.69 5.15 14.77
N VAL A 128 -4.96 4.77 14.83
CA VAL A 128 -5.96 5.55 15.58
C VAL A 128 -6.68 4.59 16.51
N SER A 129 -6.03 4.31 17.65
CA SER A 129 -6.70 3.85 18.88
C SER A 129 -7.19 5.05 19.72
N ILE A 130 -6.88 6.29 19.32
CA ILE A 130 -7.05 7.52 20.13
C ILE A 130 -8.18 8.46 19.68
N LEU A 131 -8.90 8.14 18.61
CA LEU A 131 -10.14 8.84 18.21
C LEU A 131 -11.25 7.79 18.06
N GLY A 132 -11.57 7.15 19.18
CA GLY A 132 -12.93 6.72 19.45
C GLY A 132 -13.78 7.93 19.77
#